data_AF-A0A972A0X9-F1
#
_entry.id   AF-A0A972A0X9-F1
#
_cell.length_a   1.000
_cell.length_b   1.000
_cell.length_c   1.000
_cell.angle_alpha   90.00
_cell.angle_beta   90.00
_cell.angle_gamma   90.00
#
_symmetry.space_group_name_H-M   'P 1'
#
loop_
_entity.id
_entity.type
_entity.pdbx_description
1 polymer ?
#
loop_
_entity_poly.entity_id
_entity_poly.type
_entity_poly.pdbx_seq_one_letter_code
_entity_poly.pdbx_strand_id
1 'polypeptide(L)'
;MNMTLKIIAFVLILIGAVINYGAGLIAIIMNLAEKTDAKEAEELSGEELERYKQTKAIARVKIIGLLIMLPGVFLVFYSFRNM
;
A
#
# COMPACT_ATOMS: atom_id res chain seq x y z
N MET A 1 7.57 -22.30 14.96
CA MET A 1 6.43 -21.35 14.92
C MET A 1 5.11 -22.12 14.87
N ASN A 2 4.13 -21.77 15.72
CA ASN A 2 2.83 -22.46 15.79
C ASN A 2 1.99 -22.18 14.53
N MET A 3 1.09 -23.10 14.16
CA MET A 3 0.27 -23.04 12.94
C MET A 3 -0.52 -21.72 12.80
N THR A 4 -1.00 -21.17 13.91
CA THR A 4 -1.70 -19.88 13.97
C THR A 4 -0.88 -18.73 13.42
N LEU A 5 0.39 -18.61 13.80
CA LEU A 5 1.26 -17.52 13.32
C LEU A 5 1.57 -17.66 11.83
N LYS A 6 1.57 -18.88 11.28
CA LYS A 6 1.77 -19.11 9.84
C LYS A 6 0.57 -18.57 9.07
N ILE A 7 -0.64 -18.88 9.54
CA ILE A 7 -1.88 -18.37 8.96
C ILE A 7 -1.90 -16.85 9.01
N ILE A 8 -1.59 -16.24 10.17
CA ILE A 8 -1.53 -14.78 10.32
C ILE A 8 -0.53 -14.17 9.33
N ALA A 9 0.65 -14.77 9.18
CA ALA A 9 1.66 -14.28 8.24
C ALA A 9 1.15 -14.25 6.80
N PHE A 10 0.52 -15.35 6.33
CA PHE A 10 -0.05 -15.40 4.98
C PHE A 10 -1.23 -14.44 4.80
N VAL A 11 -2.10 -14.29 5.80
CA VAL A 11 -3.22 -13.34 5.75
C VAL A 11 -2.71 -11.90 5.61
N LEU A 12 -1.71 -11.51 6.40
CA LEU A 12 -1.11 -10.17 6.31
C LEU A 12 -0.49 -9.92 4.93
N ILE A 13 0.24 -10.90 4.40
CA ILE A 13 0.82 -10.81 3.06
C ILE A 13 -0.27 -10.66 2.00
N LEU A 14 -1.31 -11.48 2.05
CA LEU A 14 -2.40 -11.45 1.07
C LEU A 14 -3.16 -10.12 1.12
N ILE A 15 -3.53 -9.63 2.31
CA ILE A 15 -4.23 -8.35 2.45
C ILE A 15 -3.36 -7.21 1.94
N GLY A 16 -2.08 -7.16 2.35
CA GLY A 16 -1.16 -6.13 1.91
C GLY A 16 -0.93 -6.14 0.40
N ALA A 17 -0.83 -7.34 -0.20
CA ALA A 17 -0.74 -7.50 -1.66
C ALA A 17 -2.00 -7.01 -2.37
N VAL A 18 -3.20 -7.41 -1.91
CA VAL A 18 -4.47 -6.95 -2.49
C VAL A 18 -4.57 -5.42 -2.46
N ILE A 19 -4.18 -4.78 -1.35
CA ILE A 19 -4.17 -3.32 -1.24
C ILE A 19 -3.16 -2.69 -2.20
N ASN A 20 -1.96 -3.27 -2.34
CA ASN A 20 -0.89 -2.72 -3.17
C ASN A 20 -1.20 -2.83 -4.68
N TYR A 21 -1.65 -4.01 -5.13
CA TYR A 21 -2.06 -4.23 -6.52
C TYR A 21 -3.39 -3.54 -6.85
N GLY A 22 -4.30 -3.43 -5.87
CA GLY A 22 -5.57 -2.72 -6.00
C GLY A 22 -5.49 -1.20 -5.83
N ALA A 23 -4.30 -0.64 -5.59
CA ALA A 23 -4.13 0.75 -5.18
C ALA A 23 -4.77 1.79 -6.12
N GLY A 24 -4.73 1.55 -7.44
CA GLY A 24 -5.37 2.41 -8.43
C GLY A 24 -6.89 2.48 -8.25
N LEU A 25 -7.53 1.33 -8.13
CA LEU A 25 -8.98 1.21 -7.94
C LEU A 25 -9.41 1.77 -6.57
N ILE A 26 -8.65 1.49 -5.52
CA ILE A 26 -8.89 2.06 -4.18
C ILE A 26 -8.80 3.59 -4.21
N ALA A 27 -7.76 4.15 -4.86
CA ALA A 27 -7.59 5.60 -4.95
C ALA A 27 -8.74 6.28 -5.70
N ILE A 28 -9.28 5.64 -6.75
CA ILE A 28 -10.43 6.13 -7.52
C ILE A 28 -11.72 6.06 -6.68
N ILE A 29 -12.06 4.89 -6.13
CA ILE A 29 -13.31 4.68 -5.37
C ILE A 29 -13.39 5.60 -4.16
N MET A 30 -12.27 5.82 -3.48
CA MET A 30 -12.20 6.67 -2.29
C MET A 30 -12.00 8.16 -2.61
N ASN A 31 -11.85 8.48 -3.90
CA ASN A 31 -11.57 9.81 -4.43
C ASN A 31 -10.38 10.48 -3.71
N LEU A 32 -9.24 9.77 -3.65
CA LEU A 32 -8.09 10.19 -2.86
C LEU A 32 -7.28 11.32 -3.51
N ALA A 33 -7.33 11.46 -4.84
CA ALA A 33 -6.66 12.56 -5.55
C ALA A 33 -7.20 13.92 -5.11
N GLU A 34 -8.52 14.08 -4.99
CA GLU A 34 -9.15 15.32 -4.50
C GLU A 34 -8.74 15.67 -3.07
N LYS A 35 -8.46 14.66 -2.26
CA LYS A 35 -8.05 14.80 -0.85
C LYS A 35 -6.53 14.91 -0.68
N THR A 36 -5.77 14.84 -1.77
CA THR A 36 -4.31 14.84 -1.75
C THR A 36 -3.78 16.26 -1.94
N ASP A 37 -3.00 16.72 -0.96
CA ASP A 37 -2.23 17.95 -1.06
C ASP A 37 -1.14 17.83 -2.15
N ALA A 38 -0.81 18.96 -2.78
CA ALA A 38 0.20 19.04 -3.82
C ALA A 38 1.12 20.27 -3.61
N LYS A 39 1.46 20.56 -2.35
CA LYS A 39 2.30 21.71 -1.98
C LYS A 39 3.70 21.63 -2.62
N GLU A 40 4.15 20.44 -2.94
CA GLU A 40 5.44 20.18 -3.59
C GLU A 40 5.39 20.38 -5.11
N ALA A 41 4.20 20.66 -5.66
CA ALA A 41 3.92 20.74 -7.09
C ALA A 41 3.11 22.00 -7.44
N GLU A 42 3.34 23.10 -6.71
CA GLU A 42 2.66 24.39 -6.92
C GLU A 42 2.89 24.96 -8.34
N GLU A 43 3.98 24.57 -8.99
CA GLU A 43 4.30 24.96 -10.37
C GLU A 43 3.54 24.15 -11.44
N LEU A 44 2.95 23.00 -11.07
CA LEU A 44 2.17 22.19 -12.01
C LEU A 44 0.77 22.80 -12.22
N SER A 45 0.30 22.81 -13.47
CA SER A 45 -1.02 23.36 -13.81
C SER A 45 -1.89 22.34 -14.56
N GLY A 46 -3.20 22.51 -14.43
CA GLY A 46 -4.20 21.73 -15.15
C GLY A 46 -4.02 20.21 -14.99
N GLU A 47 -3.86 19.53 -16.11
CA GLU A 47 -3.78 18.07 -16.20
C GLU A 47 -2.56 17.48 -15.48
N GLU A 48 -1.43 18.18 -15.44
CA GLU A 48 -0.21 17.70 -14.77
C GLU A 48 -0.39 17.62 -13.26
N LEU A 49 -1.07 18.62 -12.69
CA LEU A 49 -1.39 18.65 -11.26
C LEU A 49 -2.35 17.51 -10.88
N GLU A 50 -3.32 17.21 -11.75
CA GLU A 50 -4.27 16.12 -11.53
C GLU A 50 -3.58 14.75 -11.57
N ARG A 51 -2.73 14.53 -12.58
CA ARG A 51 -1.91 13.30 -12.69
C ARG A 51 -0.97 13.14 -11.51
N TYR A 52 -0.35 14.23 -11.05
CA TYR A 52 0.50 14.22 -9.86
C TYR A 52 -0.27 13.80 -8.61
N LYS A 53 -1.42 14.42 -8.34
CA LYS A 53 -2.28 14.07 -7.20
C LYS A 53 -2.74 12.63 -7.25
N GLN A 54 -3.14 12.14 -8.42
CA GLN A 54 -3.53 10.74 -8.60
C GLN A 54 -2.37 9.79 -8.32
N THR A 55 -1.18 10.10 -8.82
CA THR A 55 0.03 9.30 -8.59
C THR A 55 0.40 9.29 -7.10
N LYS A 56 0.38 10.45 -6.45
CA LYS A 56 0.66 10.59 -5.01
C LYS A 56 -0.36 9.84 -4.16
N ALA A 57 -1.64 9.89 -4.51
CA ALA A 57 -2.70 9.13 -3.86
C ALA A 57 -2.49 7.61 -3.98
N ILE A 58 -2.20 7.12 -5.19
CA ILE A 58 -1.91 5.69 -5.43
C ILE A 58 -0.67 5.27 -4.62
N ALA A 59 0.40 6.08 -4.62
CA ALA A 59 1.61 5.80 -3.87
C ALA A 59 1.32 5.68 -2.35
N ARG A 60 0.49 6.57 -1.78
CA ARG A 60 0.07 6.48 -0.37
C ARG A 60 -0.65 5.16 -0.08
N VAL A 61 -1.57 4.72 -0.94
CA VAL A 61 -2.26 3.42 -0.77
C VAL A 61 -1.27 2.25 -0.85
N LYS A 62 -0.32 2.30 -1.79
CA LYS A 62 0.72 1.26 -1.91
C LYS A 62 1.60 1.19 -0.67
N ILE A 63 1.96 2.33 -0.08
CA ILE A 63 2.72 2.37 1.17
C ILE A 63 1.93 1.70 2.30
N ILE A 64 0.63 1.97 2.43
CA ILE A 64 -0.23 1.30 3.42
C ILE A 64 -0.26 -0.21 3.18
N GLY A 65 -0.47 -0.65 1.94
CA GLY A 65 -0.45 -2.08 1.59
C GLY A 65 0.89 -2.74 1.92
N LEU A 66 2.01 -2.06 1.66
CA LEU A 66 3.34 -2.51 2.03
C LEU A 66 3.51 -2.62 3.55
N LEU A 67 3.06 -1.63 4.32
CA LEU A 67 3.15 -1.63 5.78
C LEU A 67 2.34 -2.78 6.42
N ILE A 68 1.22 -3.18 5.79
CA ILE A 68 0.44 -4.35 6.22
C ILE A 68 1.14 -5.66 5.81
N MET A 69 1.73 -5.71 4.61
CA MET A 69 2.43 -6.88 4.09
C MET A 69 3.71 -7.21 4.86
N LEU A 70 4.50 -6.19 5.21
CA LEU A 70 5.84 -6.33 5.80
C LEU A 70 5.87 -7.19 7.07
N PRO A 71 5.00 -6.98 8.08
CA PRO A 71 4.93 -7.86 9.25
C PRO A 71 4.71 -9.33 8.89
N GLY A 72 3.87 -9.62 7.90
CA GLY A 72 3.66 -10.99 7.41
C GLY A 72 4.93 -11.57 6.79
N VAL A 73 5.64 -10.78 5.98
CA VAL A 73 6.95 -11.17 5.42
C VAL A 73 7.97 -11.44 6.52
N PHE A 74 8.08 -10.57 7.54
CA PHE A 74 8.98 -10.77 8.68
C PHE A 74 8.63 -12.04 9.47
N LEU A 75 7.35 -12.35 9.67
CA LEU A 75 6.92 -13.59 10.32
C LEU A 75 7.33 -14.83 9.51
N VAL A 76 7.21 -14.78 8.18
CA VAL A 76 7.69 -15.86 7.29
C VAL A 76 9.21 -16.02 7.42
N PHE A 77 9.99 -14.95 7.33
CA PHE A 77 11.44 -15.01 7.50
C PHE A 77 11.87 -15.55 8.87
N TYR A 78 11.22 -15.10 9.94
CA TYR A 78 11.47 -15.62 11.29
C TYR A 78 11.19 -17.12 11.39
N SER A 79 10.16 -17.60 10.68
CA SER A 79 9.81 -19.03 10.65
C SER A 79 10.87 -19.91 10.05
N PHE A 80 11.48 -19.46 8.95
CA PHE A 80 12.47 -20.23 8.20
C PHE A 80 13.90 -20.04 8.71
N ARG A 81 14.19 -18.96 9.46
CA ARG A 81 15.49 -18.77 10.12
C ARG A 81 15.65 -19.59 11.39
N ASN A 82 14.56 -19.97 12.04
CA ASN A 82 14.54 -20.81 13.26
C ASN A 82 14.23 -22.30 12.97
N MET A 83 14.30 -22.73 11.70
CA MET A 83 14.37 -24.15 11.30
C MET A 83 15.82 -24.55 11.13
#